data_AF-A0A2T1CA66-F1
#
_entry.id   AF-A0A2T1CA66-F1
#
_cell.length_a   1.000
_cell.length_b   1.000
_cell.length_c   1.000
_cell.angle_alpha   90.00
_cell.angle_beta   90.00
_cell.angle_gamma   90.00
#
_symmetry.space_group_name_H-M   'P 1'
#
loop_
_entity.id
_entity.type
_entity.pdbx_description
1 polymer ?
#
loop_
_entity_poly.entity_id
_entity_poly.type
_entity_poly.pdbx_seq_one_letter_code
_entity_poly.pdbx_strand_id
1 'polypeptide(L)'
;MTKNNFFQPQEFTEDKLRVEIPPETSLIQGDRVPNGYDPMGQVYLEGRAYRGFGGGSTPWWVIISGWMIFGSFSFLTLGVALEAIKDLLVQKSTSGDLLASFFGYFPLIIAIIISGSILFILWKGTKAKLARKRRNR
;
A
#
# COMPACT_ATOMS: atom_id res chain seq x y z
N MET A 1 52.70 -70.99 -15.20
CA MET A 1 52.32 -69.76 -15.94
C MET A 1 50.80 -69.71 -15.95
N THR A 2 50.23 -69.14 -14.89
CA THR A 2 48.79 -69.17 -14.56
C THR A 2 48.14 -67.91 -15.11
N LYS A 3 47.19 -68.05 -16.03
CA LYS A 3 46.42 -66.94 -16.60
C LYS A 3 45.26 -66.61 -15.65
N ASN A 4 45.34 -65.46 -14.97
CA ASN A 4 44.26 -64.91 -14.16
C ASN A 4 43.23 -64.25 -15.09
N ASN A 5 42.09 -64.92 -15.30
CA ASN A 5 40.94 -64.35 -16.00
C ASN A 5 40.18 -63.44 -15.01
N PHE A 6 40.67 -62.21 -14.84
CA PHE A 6 40.09 -61.22 -13.92
C PHE A 6 38.96 -60.38 -14.54
N PHE A 7 38.73 -60.52 -15.84
CA PHE A 7 37.68 -59.81 -16.56
C PHE A 7 36.73 -60.82 -17.21
N GLN A 8 35.76 -61.28 -16.43
CA GLN A 8 34.53 -61.81 -17.02
C GLN A 8 33.54 -60.63 -17.12
N PRO A 9 32.96 -60.36 -18.30
CA PRO A 9 31.87 -59.41 -18.39
C PRO A 9 30.70 -59.96 -17.57
N GLN A 10 30.36 -59.32 -16.47
CA GLN A 10 29.09 -59.57 -15.79
C GLN A 10 27.99 -59.18 -16.77
N GLU A 11 27.20 -60.15 -17.20
CA GLU A 11 25.94 -59.90 -17.89
C GLU A 11 25.04 -59.14 -16.92
N PHE A 12 24.88 -57.84 -17.17
CA PHE A 12 23.94 -57.00 -16.44
C PHE A 12 22.54 -57.54 -16.69
N THR A 13 22.02 -58.32 -15.76
CA THR A 13 20.61 -58.70 -15.73
C THR A 13 19.80 -57.40 -15.65
N GLU A 14 18.85 -57.21 -16.57
CA GLU A 14 17.96 -56.04 -16.67
C GLU A 14 16.99 -55.90 -15.48
N ASP A 15 17.39 -56.32 -14.28
CA ASP A 15 16.61 -56.09 -13.08
C ASP A 15 16.89 -54.69 -12.54
N LYS A 16 16.37 -53.73 -13.32
CA LYS A 16 15.94 -52.39 -12.94
C LYS A 16 16.66 -51.84 -11.70
N LEU A 17 17.86 -51.28 -11.92
CA LEU A 17 18.58 -50.50 -10.93
C LEU A 17 17.71 -49.28 -10.56
N ARG A 18 16.81 -49.45 -9.58
CA ARG A 18 15.99 -48.38 -9.04
C ARG A 18 16.92 -47.54 -8.17
N VAL A 19 17.51 -46.52 -8.77
CA VAL A 19 18.12 -45.43 -8.01
C VAL A 19 16.96 -44.74 -7.31
N GLU A 20 16.75 -45.08 -6.04
CA GLU A 20 15.84 -44.34 -5.17
C GLU A 20 16.45 -42.94 -4.99
N ILE A 21 16.05 -42.02 -5.85
CA ILE A 21 16.34 -40.61 -5.66
C ILE A 21 15.52 -40.21 -4.43
N PRO A 22 16.17 -39.86 -3.30
CA PRO A 22 15.43 -39.43 -2.13
C PRO A 22 14.51 -38.28 -2.55
N PRO A 23 13.25 -38.27 -2.10
CA PRO A 23 12.34 -37.19 -2.43
C PRO A 23 13.04 -35.89 -2.09
N GLU A 24 13.12 -34.96 -3.05
CA GLU A 24 13.65 -33.62 -2.80
C GLU A 24 12.93 -33.11 -1.55
N THR A 25 13.68 -33.02 -0.46
CA THR A 25 13.16 -32.40 0.74
C THR A 25 12.98 -30.96 0.33
N SER A 26 11.72 -30.56 0.06
CA SER A 26 11.37 -29.17 -0.08
C SER A 26 11.85 -28.56 1.23
N LEU A 27 13.01 -27.91 1.21
CA LEU A 27 13.52 -27.22 2.36
C LEU A 27 12.37 -26.32 2.74
N ILE A 28 11.79 -26.57 3.92
CA ILE A 28 10.85 -25.65 4.54
C ILE A 28 11.71 -24.41 4.69
N GLN A 29 11.66 -23.52 3.69
CA GLN A 29 12.27 -22.22 3.75
C GLN A 29 11.46 -21.52 4.82
N GLY A 30 11.88 -21.70 6.07
CA GLY A 30 11.37 -20.92 7.17
C GLY A 30 11.52 -19.48 6.73
N ASP A 31 10.43 -18.73 6.73
CA ASP A 31 10.41 -17.32 6.36
C ASP A 31 11.59 -16.64 7.07
N ARG A 32 12.68 -16.42 6.33
CA ARG A 32 13.88 -15.86 6.92
C ARG A 32 13.50 -14.44 7.30
N VAL A 33 13.46 -14.14 8.59
CA VAL A 33 13.21 -12.78 9.05
C VAL A 33 14.28 -11.90 8.40
N PRO A 34 13.89 -10.95 7.53
CA PRO A 34 14.87 -10.19 6.77
C PRO A 34 15.75 -9.42 7.74
N ASN A 35 17.06 -9.48 7.51
CA ASN A 35 18.01 -8.73 8.31
C ASN A 35 17.98 -7.26 7.86
N GLY A 36 17.70 -6.33 8.77
CA GLY A 36 17.70 -4.89 8.45
C GLY A 36 19.08 -4.31 8.13
N TYR A 37 20.16 -5.06 8.37
CA TYR A 37 21.53 -4.66 8.02
C TYR A 37 21.91 -4.97 6.57
N ASP A 38 21.13 -5.78 5.85
CA ASP A 38 21.33 -6.05 4.42
C ASP A 38 20.47 -5.06 3.62
N PRO A 39 21.00 -4.36 2.59
CA PRO A 39 20.22 -3.49 1.72
C PRO A 39 18.94 -4.16 1.18
N MET A 40 18.99 -5.46 0.86
CA MET A 40 17.81 -6.17 0.37
C MET A 40 16.77 -6.40 1.47
N GLY A 41 17.23 -6.67 2.70
CA GLY A 41 16.35 -6.82 3.86
C GLY A 41 15.68 -5.50 4.26
N GLN A 42 16.39 -4.38 4.16
CA GLN A 42 15.84 -3.05 4.42
C GLN A 42 14.67 -2.71 3.47
N VAL A 43 14.86 -2.88 2.15
CA VAL A 43 13.79 -2.62 1.16
C VAL A 43 12.56 -3.49 1.44
N TYR A 44 12.76 -4.75 1.85
CA TYR A 44 11.66 -5.63 2.22
C TYR A 44 10.93 -5.13 3.47
N LEU A 45 11.66 -4.74 4.52
CA LEU A 45 11.08 -4.23 5.77
C LEU A 45 10.30 -2.93 5.54
N GLU A 46 10.85 -2.01 4.74
CA GLU A 46 10.17 -0.78 4.34
C GLU A 46 8.90 -1.07 3.54
N GLY A 47 8.97 -1.94 2.53
CA GLY A 47 7.82 -2.35 1.74
C GLY A 47 6.71 -2.99 2.61
N ARG A 48 7.10 -3.79 3.61
CA ARG A 48 6.16 -4.38 4.58
C ARG A 48 5.53 -3.31 5.46
N ALA A 49 6.29 -2.32 5.92
CA ALA A 49 5.78 -1.19 6.69
C ALA A 49 4.75 -0.38 5.88
N TYR A 50 5.06 -0.04 4.62
CA TYR A 50 4.15 0.68 3.73
C TYR A 50 2.86 -0.10 3.45
N ARG A 51 2.95 -1.42 3.23
CA ARG A 51 1.75 -2.27 3.10
C ARG A 51 0.92 -2.30 4.39
N GLY A 52 1.56 -2.24 5.56
CA GLY A 52 0.88 -2.12 6.85
C GLY A 52 0.05 -0.84 6.95
N PHE A 53 0.63 0.30 6.55
CA PHE A 53 -0.06 1.60 6.55
C PHE A 53 -1.30 1.60 5.63
N GLY A 54 -1.22 0.96 4.46
CA GLY A 54 -2.38 0.77 3.58
C GLY A 54 -3.42 -0.25 4.09
N GLY A 55 -2.98 -1.25 4.87
CA GLY A 55 -3.81 -2.35 5.39
C GLY A 55 -4.54 -2.07 6.71
N GLY A 56 -4.59 -0.82 7.16
CA GLY A 56 -5.30 -0.44 8.40
C GLY A 56 -4.63 -0.94 9.69
N SER A 57 -3.33 -1.27 9.67
CA SER A 57 -2.59 -1.51 10.93
C SER A 57 -2.27 -0.21 11.67
N THR A 58 -2.44 0.96 11.02
CA THR A 58 -2.10 2.27 11.56
C THR A 58 -2.69 2.48 12.96
N PRO A 59 -1.89 2.94 13.94
CA PRO A 59 -2.38 3.16 15.29
C PRO A 59 -3.53 4.18 15.33
N TRP A 60 -4.47 4.00 16.26
CA TRP A 60 -5.68 4.83 16.29
C TRP A 60 -5.37 6.31 16.62
N TRP A 61 -4.36 6.56 17.45
CA TRP A 61 -3.88 7.91 17.77
C TRP A 61 -3.33 8.66 16.54
N VAL A 62 -2.73 7.94 15.58
CA VAL A 62 -2.26 8.54 14.31
C VAL A 62 -3.44 8.99 13.45
N ILE A 63 -4.53 8.23 13.43
CA ILE A 63 -5.74 8.61 12.69
C ILE A 63 -6.39 9.84 13.33
N ILE A 64 -6.51 9.87 14.66
CA ILE A 64 -7.09 11.00 15.38
C ILE A 64 -6.27 12.27 15.17
N SER A 65 -4.94 12.20 15.34
CA SER A 65 -4.06 13.36 15.12
C SER A 65 -4.10 13.83 13.66
N GLY A 66 -4.15 12.91 12.70
CA GLY A 66 -4.34 13.24 11.28
C GLY A 66 -5.65 14.00 11.02
N TRP A 67 -6.76 13.57 11.63
CA TRP A 67 -8.03 14.30 11.56
C TRP A 67 -7.98 15.67 12.24
N MET A 68 -7.32 15.77 13.39
CA MET A 68 -7.23 17.04 14.12
C MET A 68 -6.37 18.08 13.41
N ILE A 69 -5.29 17.67 12.74
CA ILE A 69 -4.40 18.60 12.04
C ILE A 69 -4.92 18.86 10.62
N PHE A 70 -4.99 17.82 9.80
CA PHE A 70 -5.35 17.95 8.38
C PHE A 70 -6.85 18.14 8.19
N GLY A 71 -7.68 17.46 8.97
CA GLY A 71 -9.13 17.64 8.91
C GLY A 71 -9.55 19.04 9.32
N SER A 72 -9.04 19.57 10.44
CA SER A 72 -9.31 20.96 10.85
C SER A 72 -8.88 21.97 9.78
N PHE A 73 -7.68 21.80 9.22
CA PHE A 73 -7.21 22.67 8.14
C PHE A 73 -8.10 22.61 6.90
N SER A 74 -8.50 21.40 6.49
CA SER A 74 -9.45 21.20 5.40
C SER A 74 -10.81 21.85 5.68
N PHE A 75 -11.34 21.73 6.90
CA PHE A 75 -12.64 22.34 7.24
C PHE A 75 -12.57 23.87 7.26
N LEU A 76 -11.49 24.45 7.76
CA LEU A 76 -11.29 25.91 7.73
C LEU A 76 -11.22 26.43 6.29
N THR A 77 -10.41 25.79 5.44
CA THR A 77 -10.28 26.19 4.03
C THR A 77 -11.59 26.03 3.27
N LEU A 78 -12.33 24.97 3.54
CA LEU A 78 -13.63 24.71 2.93
C LEU A 78 -14.70 25.70 3.42
N GLY A 79 -14.68 26.08 4.70
CA GLY A 79 -15.55 27.12 5.25
C GLY A 79 -15.33 28.48 4.58
N VAL A 80 -14.07 28.91 4.47
CA VAL A 80 -13.72 30.17 3.77
C VAL A 80 -14.13 30.09 2.29
N ALA A 81 -13.89 28.96 1.63
CA ALA A 81 -14.29 28.77 0.25
C ALA A 81 -15.82 28.86 0.06
N LEU A 82 -16.60 28.29 0.98
CA LEU A 82 -18.06 28.35 0.91
C LEU A 82 -18.60 29.77 1.10
N GLU A 83 -18.06 30.55 2.05
CA GLU A 83 -18.47 31.96 2.20
C GLU A 83 -18.08 32.78 0.96
N ALA A 84 -16.88 32.60 0.44
CA ALA A 84 -16.44 33.26 -0.79
C ALA A 84 -17.31 32.90 -2.01
N ILE A 85 -17.81 31.66 -2.10
CA ILE A 85 -18.77 31.27 -3.15
C ILE A 85 -20.10 32.00 -2.98
N LYS A 86 -20.61 32.15 -1.75
CA LYS A 86 -21.85 32.90 -1.51
C LYS A 86 -21.71 34.35 -1.93
N ASP A 87 -20.63 35.01 -1.50
CA ASP A 87 -20.35 36.41 -1.84
C ASP A 87 -20.26 36.59 -3.36
N LEU A 88 -19.53 35.69 -4.03
CA LEU A 88 -19.36 35.71 -5.48
C LEU A 88 -20.69 35.42 -6.21
N LEU A 89 -21.56 34.56 -5.67
CA LEU A 89 -22.88 34.28 -6.23
C LEU A 89 -23.82 35.48 -6.10
N VAL A 90 -23.80 36.19 -4.97
CA VAL A 90 -24.56 37.41 -4.73
C VAL A 90 -24.08 38.53 -5.66
N GLN A 91 -22.76 38.70 -5.81
CA GLN A 91 -22.15 39.75 -6.63
C GLN A 91 -22.37 39.55 -8.14
N LYS A 92 -22.41 38.30 -8.61
CA LYS A 92 -22.65 37.96 -10.04
C LYS A 92 -24.01 38.45 -10.54
N SER A 93 -24.97 38.70 -9.65
CA SER A 93 -26.29 39.23 -10.03
C SER A 93 -26.24 40.66 -10.57
N THR A 94 -25.11 41.38 -10.45
CA THR A 94 -25.07 42.83 -10.71
C THR A 94 -24.18 43.25 -11.88
N SER A 95 -23.13 42.49 -12.24
CA SER A 95 -22.07 42.99 -13.12
C SER A 95 -21.93 42.34 -14.49
N GLY A 96 -22.56 41.20 -14.79
CA GLY A 96 -22.56 40.59 -16.15
C GLY A 96 -21.19 40.21 -16.75
N ASP A 97 -20.07 40.52 -16.08
CA ASP A 97 -18.72 40.32 -16.59
C ASP A 97 -18.27 38.85 -16.48
N LEU A 98 -18.16 38.20 -17.63
CA LEU A 98 -17.75 36.80 -17.76
C LEU A 98 -16.28 36.58 -17.36
N LEU A 99 -15.38 37.50 -17.71
CA LEU A 99 -13.94 37.35 -17.40
C LEU A 99 -13.66 37.41 -15.90
N ALA A 100 -14.26 38.38 -15.19
CA ALA A 100 -14.14 38.49 -13.73
C ALA A 100 -14.66 37.24 -13.02
N SER A 101 -15.74 36.63 -13.55
CA SER A 101 -16.27 35.37 -13.04
C SER A 101 -15.25 34.24 -13.16
N PHE A 102 -14.60 34.05 -14.32
CA PHE A 102 -13.62 32.97 -14.50
C PHE A 102 -12.44 33.06 -13.52
N PHE A 103 -11.87 34.26 -13.35
CA PHE A 103 -10.75 34.45 -12.42
C PHE A 103 -11.14 34.29 -10.95
N GLY A 104 -12.39 34.56 -10.57
CA GLY A 104 -12.89 34.35 -9.21
C GLY A 104 -13.18 32.88 -8.88
N TYR A 105 -13.85 32.16 -9.79
CA TYR A 105 -14.28 30.78 -9.52
C TYR A 105 -13.13 29.76 -9.60
N PHE A 106 -12.16 29.97 -10.49
CA PHE A 106 -11.08 29.01 -10.72
C PHE A 106 -10.24 28.68 -9.46
N PRO A 107 -9.70 29.66 -8.70
CA PRO A 107 -8.94 29.37 -7.48
C PRO A 107 -9.81 28.71 -6.39
N LEU A 108 -11.10 29.06 -6.32
CA LEU A 108 -12.04 28.44 -5.38
C LEU A 108 -12.27 26.95 -5.67
N ILE A 109 -12.46 26.59 -6.95
CA ILE A 109 -12.62 25.21 -7.36
C ILE A 109 -11.37 24.40 -7.00
N ILE A 110 -10.18 24.94 -7.27
CA ILE A 110 -8.91 24.29 -6.91
C ILE A 110 -8.83 24.08 -5.39
N ALA A 111 -9.14 25.09 -4.60
CA ALA A 111 -9.11 24.99 -3.14
C ALA A 111 -10.07 23.91 -2.61
N ILE A 112 -11.27 23.80 -3.19
CA ILE A 112 -12.25 22.75 -2.84
C ILE A 112 -11.72 21.37 -3.21
N ILE A 113 -11.13 21.21 -4.40
CA ILE A 113 -10.57 19.91 -4.84
C ILE A 113 -9.44 19.48 -3.91
N ILE A 114 -8.52 20.38 -3.59
CA ILE A 114 -7.39 20.09 -2.69
C ILE A 114 -7.93 19.71 -1.31
N SER A 115 -8.78 20.54 -0.71
CA SER A 115 -9.35 20.27 0.62
C SER A 115 -10.16 18.97 0.66
N GLY A 116 -10.97 18.73 -0.38
CA GLY A 116 -11.77 17.51 -0.53
C GLY A 116 -10.91 16.26 -0.69
N SER A 117 -9.80 16.34 -1.41
CA SER A 117 -8.87 15.21 -1.57
C SER A 117 -8.25 14.77 -0.24
N ILE A 118 -7.87 15.73 0.61
CA ILE A 118 -7.31 15.46 1.94
C ILE A 118 -8.35 14.76 2.82
N LEU A 119 -9.57 15.29 2.87
CA LEU A 119 -10.68 14.67 3.62
C LEU A 119 -11.00 13.26 3.11
N PHE A 120 -10.97 13.05 1.79
CA PHE A 120 -11.21 11.75 1.18
C PHE A 120 -10.14 10.72 1.58
N ILE A 121 -8.87 11.12 1.63
CA ILE A 121 -7.75 10.27 2.08
C ILE A 121 -7.94 9.90 3.55
N LEU A 122 -8.22 10.87 4.42
CA LEU A 122 -8.49 10.64 5.85
C LEU A 122 -9.68 9.70 6.07
N TRP A 123 -10.76 9.91 5.32
CA TRP A 123 -11.93 9.04 5.35
C TRP A 123 -11.56 7.60 4.97
N LYS A 124 -10.85 7.41 3.84
CA LYS A 124 -10.46 6.07 3.39
C LYS A 124 -9.62 5.33 4.44
N GLY A 125 -8.65 6.01 5.04
CA GLY A 125 -7.84 5.44 6.12
C GLY A 125 -8.68 5.02 7.34
N THR A 126 -9.63 5.88 7.72
CA THR A 126 -10.56 5.60 8.84
C THR A 126 -11.45 4.39 8.54
N LYS A 127 -12.01 4.32 7.33
CA LYS A 127 -12.85 3.18 6.89
C LYS A 127 -12.08 1.86 6.87
N ALA A 128 -10.84 1.86 6.36
CA ALA A 128 -9.99 0.67 6.35
C ALA A 128 -9.70 0.16 7.77
N LYS A 129 -9.43 1.08 8.71
CA LYS A 129 -9.23 0.73 10.12
C LYS A 129 -10.47 0.10 10.76
N LEU A 130 -11.64 0.70 10.54
CA LEU A 130 -12.91 0.20 11.08
C LEU A 130 -13.27 -1.18 10.50
N ALA A 131 -13.05 -1.38 9.19
CA ALA A 131 -13.30 -2.66 8.53
C ALA A 131 -12.46 -3.80 9.15
N ARG A 132 -11.18 -3.54 9.46
CA ARG A 132 -10.31 -4.53 10.11
C ARG A 132 -10.74 -4.82 11.55
N LYS A 133 -11.13 -3.80 12.32
CA LYS A 133 -11.65 -3.99 13.69
C LYS A 133 -12.90 -4.87 13.71
N ARG A 134 -13.77 -4.74 12.70
CA ARG A 134 -14.97 -5.59 12.54
C ARG A 134 -14.64 -7.04 12.22
N ARG A 135 -13.58 -7.31 11.46
CA ARG A 135 -13.17 -8.69 11.12
C ARG A 135 -12.52 -9.44 12.27
N ASN A 136 -11.89 -8.72 13.21
CA ASN A 136 -11.21 -9.30 14.37
C ASN A 136 -12.12 -9.46 15.60
N ARG A 137 -13.40 -9.05 15.51
CA ARG A 137 -14.43 -9.29 16.52
C ARG A 137 -15.32 -10.43 16.05
#